data_AF-A0A7W7YE50-F1
#
_entry.id   AF-A0A7W7YE50-F1
#
_cell.length_a   1.000
_cell.length_b   1.000
_cell.length_c   1.000
_cell.angle_alpha   90.00
_cell.angle_beta   90.00
_cell.angle_gamma   90.00
#
_symmetry.space_group_name_H-M   'P 1'
#
loop_
_entity.id
_entity.type
_entity.pdbx_description
1 polymer ?
#
loop_
_entity_poly.entity_id
_entity_poly.type
_entity_poly.pdbx_seq_one_letter_code
_entity_poly.pdbx_strand_id
1 'polypeptide(L)'
;MFGKELIPMKHSLVIVAAAISIAQAEPVISNLEWRPACDGAIIEVISDRGKILGIHASAFHSAVIAEWSIHYADGVPVSAEYRELKRGRIQKGDRVGDYSGENTMKEISTWTWNGDHFPIKDKSRREELEDILRASKKEAEQVGSRQPATRPEKKSEGN
;
A
#
# COMPACT_ATOMS: atom_id res chain seq x y z
N MET A 1 -13.26 -11.38 -78.41
CA MET A 1 -12.45 -12.39 -77.69
C MET A 1 -11.85 -11.72 -76.46
N PHE A 2 -12.51 -11.87 -75.31
CA PHE A 2 -12.02 -11.38 -74.02
C PHE A 2 -11.53 -12.58 -73.21
N GLY A 3 -10.31 -12.52 -72.69
CA GLY A 3 -9.77 -13.61 -71.89
C GLY A 3 -8.37 -13.29 -71.37
N LYS A 4 -8.32 -12.59 -70.23
CA LYS A 4 -7.19 -12.63 -69.29
C LYS A 4 -7.76 -12.41 -67.89
N GLU A 5 -8.00 -13.51 -67.18
CA GLU A 5 -8.22 -13.50 -65.73
C GLU A 5 -6.85 -13.35 -65.04
N LEU A 6 -6.73 -12.37 -64.16
CA LEU A 6 -5.59 -12.18 -63.26
C LEU A 6 -5.92 -12.85 -61.92
N ILE A 7 -5.09 -13.82 -61.53
CA ILE A 7 -5.17 -14.53 -60.26
C ILE A 7 -4.65 -13.59 -59.15
N PRO A 8 -5.42 -13.29 -58.08
CA PRO A 8 -4.90 -12.51 -56.96
C PRO A 8 -4.01 -13.38 -56.05
N MET A 9 -2.75 -12.95 -55.89
CA MET A 9 -1.82 -13.48 -54.88
C MET A 9 -2.29 -13.08 -53.48
N LYS A 10 -2.69 -14.08 -52.69
CA LYS A 10 -2.99 -13.94 -51.26
C LYS A 10 -1.69 -13.64 -50.51
N HIS A 11 -1.52 -12.41 -50.04
CA HIS A 11 -0.49 -12.07 -49.05
C HIS A 11 -1.02 -12.50 -47.68
N SER A 12 -0.52 -13.63 -47.18
CA SER A 12 -0.75 -14.06 -45.80
C SER A 12 -0.01 -13.11 -44.86
N LEU A 13 -0.76 -12.17 -44.26
CA LEU A 13 -0.28 -11.36 -43.15
C LEU A 13 -0.17 -12.26 -41.92
N VAL A 14 1.05 -12.70 -41.59
CA VAL A 14 1.32 -13.37 -40.31
C VAL A 14 1.47 -12.28 -39.25
N ILE A 15 0.40 -12.05 -38.48
CA ILE A 15 0.48 -11.24 -37.26
C ILE A 15 1.13 -12.13 -36.20
N VAL A 16 2.42 -11.93 -35.94
CA VAL A 16 3.10 -12.49 -34.78
C VAL A 16 2.62 -11.70 -33.56
N ALA A 17 1.60 -12.23 -32.88
CA ALA A 17 1.23 -11.77 -31.55
C ALA A 17 2.34 -12.16 -30.58
N ALA A 18 3.28 -11.24 -30.34
CA ALA A 18 4.17 -11.33 -29.20
C ALA A 18 3.33 -11.25 -27.92
N ALA A 19 3.10 -12.38 -27.28
CA ALA A 19 2.57 -12.43 -25.93
C ALA A 19 3.63 -11.83 -25.00
N ILE A 20 3.56 -10.52 -24.78
CA ILE A 20 4.31 -9.87 -23.71
C ILE A 20 3.66 -10.33 -22.42
N SER A 21 4.21 -11.37 -21.80
CA SER A 21 3.92 -11.72 -20.42
C SER A 21 4.44 -10.57 -19.54
N ILE A 22 3.58 -9.59 -19.27
CA ILE A 22 3.85 -8.58 -18.26
C ILE A 22 3.78 -9.31 -16.92
N ALA A 23 4.93 -9.73 -16.40
CA ALA A 23 5.03 -10.11 -15.00
C ALA A 23 4.62 -8.88 -14.18
N GLN A 24 3.41 -8.90 -13.62
CA GLN A 24 3.04 -7.93 -12.61
C GLN A 24 3.94 -8.23 -11.41
N ALA A 25 4.78 -7.26 -11.05
CA ALA A 25 5.57 -7.38 -9.83
C ALA A 25 4.59 -7.38 -8.67
N GLU A 26 4.76 -8.31 -7.73
CA GLU A 26 3.92 -8.34 -6.54
C GLU A 26 4.19 -7.08 -5.70
N PRO A 27 3.14 -6.48 -5.09
CA PRO A 27 3.31 -5.31 -4.25
C PRO A 27 4.23 -5.64 -3.06
N VAL A 28 5.10 -4.71 -2.72
CA VAL A 28 5.99 -4.80 -1.56
C VAL A 28 5.31 -4.18 -0.36
N ILE A 29 5.28 -4.95 0.74
CA ILE A 29 4.80 -4.50 2.04
C ILE A 29 6.02 -4.21 2.92
N SER A 30 6.06 -3.02 3.50
CA SER A 30 7.11 -2.60 4.42
C SER A 30 6.50 -2.09 5.72
N ASN A 31 7.13 -2.43 6.84
CA ASN A 31 6.68 -2.04 8.17
C ASN A 31 7.71 -1.11 8.81
N LEU A 32 7.23 0.01 9.33
CA LEU A 32 8.04 1.07 9.93
C LEU A 32 7.57 1.29 11.36
N GLU A 33 8.49 1.31 12.30
CA GLU A 33 8.21 1.87 13.62
C GLU A 33 8.15 3.40 13.50
N TRP A 34 7.08 3.99 14.02
CA TRP A 34 6.84 5.42 13.98
C TRP A 34 6.40 5.87 15.36
N ARG A 35 7.06 6.87 15.95
CA ARG A 35 6.85 7.31 17.35
C ARG A 35 7.10 6.22 18.41
N PRO A 36 8.36 5.96 18.78
CA PRO A 36 8.72 5.01 19.84
C PRO A 36 8.22 5.39 21.25
N ALA A 37 7.63 6.59 21.41
CA ALA A 37 7.02 7.02 22.66
C ALA A 37 5.61 6.44 22.90
N CYS A 38 5.03 5.73 21.93
CA CYS A 38 3.75 5.04 22.05
C CYS A 38 3.98 3.56 22.40
N ASP A 39 2.96 2.85 22.92
CA ASP A 39 3.04 1.42 23.31
C ASP A 39 3.04 0.48 22.07
N GLY A 40 3.81 0.85 21.04
CA GLY A 40 3.70 0.35 19.68
C GLY A 40 3.07 1.42 18.80
N ALA A 41 3.80 1.80 17.75
CA ALA A 41 3.22 2.57 16.66
C ALA A 41 3.92 2.17 15.36
N ILE A 42 3.12 1.65 14.44
CA ILE A 42 3.56 0.96 13.23
C ILE A 42 2.88 1.60 12.04
N ILE A 43 3.64 1.80 10.97
CA ILE A 43 3.14 2.13 9.65
C ILE A 43 3.46 0.97 8.72
N GLU A 44 2.43 0.37 8.14
CA GLU A 44 2.51 -0.54 7.02
C GLU A 44 2.33 0.26 5.72
N VAL A 45 3.31 0.18 4.83
CA VAL A 45 3.30 0.84 3.52
C VAL A 45 3.27 -0.23 2.43
N ILE A 46 2.22 -0.19 1.62
CA ILE A 46 2.04 -1.06 0.46
C ILE A 46 2.47 -0.27 -0.78
N SER A 47 3.44 -0.77 -1.52
CA SER A 47 3.99 -0.07 -2.69
C SER A 47 4.27 -1.00 -3.88
N ASP A 48 4.20 -0.46 -5.10
CA ASP A 48 4.63 -1.12 -6.32
C ASP A 48 5.46 -0.16 -7.17
N ARG A 49 6.64 -0.60 -7.62
CA ARG A 49 7.58 0.18 -8.45
C ARG A 49 7.82 1.60 -7.92
N GLY A 50 7.96 1.74 -6.60
CA GLY A 50 8.19 3.02 -5.92
C GLY A 50 6.94 3.91 -5.78
N LYS A 51 5.76 3.47 -6.22
CA LYS A 51 4.48 4.15 -5.98
C LYS A 51 3.79 3.53 -4.77
N ILE A 52 3.24 4.38 -3.92
CA ILE A 52 2.40 3.94 -2.79
C ILE A 52 1.02 3.56 -3.32
N LEU A 53 0.54 2.40 -2.90
CA LEU A 53 -0.81 1.89 -3.19
C LEU A 53 -1.74 2.03 -1.98
N GLY A 54 -1.18 1.97 -0.77
CA GLY A 54 -1.93 2.11 0.47
C GLY A 54 -1.00 2.28 1.66
N ILE A 55 -1.53 2.89 2.72
CA ILE A 55 -0.87 2.98 4.02
C ILE A 55 -1.87 2.58 5.09
N HIS A 56 -1.44 1.73 6.00
CA HIS A 56 -2.12 1.48 7.27
C HIS A 56 -1.20 1.88 8.40
N ALA A 57 -1.67 2.70 9.33
CA ALA A 57 -0.89 3.03 10.51
C ALA A 57 -1.72 2.78 11.77
N SER A 58 -1.06 2.36 12.83
CA SER A 58 -1.67 2.20 14.15
C SER A 58 -0.74 2.77 15.21
N ALA A 59 -1.33 3.40 16.23
CA ALA A 59 -0.61 3.89 17.40
C ALA A 59 -1.39 3.56 18.67
N PHE A 60 -0.70 2.97 19.64
CA PHE A 60 -1.26 2.62 20.94
C PHE A 60 -0.95 3.73 21.94
N HIS A 61 -1.97 4.50 22.30
CA HIS A 61 -1.90 5.58 23.28
C HIS A 61 -2.64 5.20 24.55
N SER A 62 -1.94 4.61 25.52
CA SER A 62 -2.51 4.20 26.81
C SER A 62 -3.77 3.32 26.65
N ALA A 63 -4.97 3.92 26.81
CA ALA A 63 -6.27 3.26 26.75
C ALA A 63 -6.96 3.41 25.38
N VAL A 64 -6.27 3.96 24.38
CA VAL A 64 -6.81 4.23 23.05
C VAL A 64 -5.88 3.64 21.98
N ILE A 65 -6.48 3.15 20.91
CA ILE A 65 -5.81 2.77 19.67
C ILE A 65 -6.26 3.76 18.60
N ALA A 66 -5.30 4.45 17.99
CA ALA A 66 -5.52 5.29 16.83
C ALA A 66 -5.12 4.49 15.58
N GLU A 67 -6.01 4.36 14.62
CA GLU A 67 -5.74 3.70 13.35
C GLU A 67 -6.00 4.66 12.19
N TRP A 68 -5.08 4.66 11.23
CA TRP A 68 -5.17 5.40 9.99
C TRP A 68 -5.16 4.42 8.81
N SER A 69 -6.04 4.65 7.85
CA SER A 69 -6.00 3.98 6.54
C SER A 69 -6.00 5.05 5.46
N ILE A 70 -4.95 5.10 4.65
CA ILE A 70 -4.83 6.04 3.53
C ILE A 70 -4.85 5.27 2.23
N HIS A 71 -5.77 5.64 1.36
CA HIS A 71 -6.00 4.99 0.08
C HIS A 71 -5.40 5.84 -1.04
N TYR A 72 -4.82 5.17 -2.04
CA TYR A 72 -4.19 5.81 -3.18
C TYR A 72 -4.83 5.32 -4.50
N ALA A 73 -4.84 6.21 -5.49
CA ALA A 73 -5.09 5.87 -6.89
C ALA A 73 -3.91 6.38 -7.71
N ASP A 74 -3.29 5.49 -8.49
CA ASP A 74 -2.13 5.79 -9.35
C ASP A 74 -0.93 6.46 -8.65
N GLY A 75 -0.76 6.23 -7.34
CA GLY A 75 0.28 6.85 -6.52
C GLY A 75 -0.09 8.20 -5.93
N VAL A 76 -1.34 8.66 -6.12
CA VAL A 76 -1.89 9.89 -5.52
C VAL A 76 -2.85 9.53 -4.40
N PRO A 77 -2.76 10.17 -3.22
CA PRO A 77 -3.71 9.92 -2.13
C PRO A 77 -5.11 10.38 -2.54
N VAL A 78 -6.13 9.59 -2.23
CA VAL A 78 -7.54 9.91 -2.55
C VAL A 78 -8.42 10.04 -1.33
N SER A 79 -8.19 9.21 -0.30
CA SER A 79 -8.93 9.28 0.95
C SER A 79 -8.04 8.90 2.14
N ALA A 80 -8.38 9.44 3.30
CA ALA A 80 -7.84 9.06 4.58
C ALA A 80 -8.98 8.77 5.54
N GLU A 81 -8.90 7.64 6.23
CA GLU A 81 -9.82 7.25 7.29
C GLU A 81 -9.05 7.17 8.61
N TYR A 82 -9.61 7.77 9.65
CA TYR A 82 -9.14 7.66 11.02
C TYR A 82 -10.18 6.90 11.84
N ARG A 83 -9.71 5.95 12.63
CA ARG A 83 -10.49 5.23 13.63
C ARG A 83 -9.84 5.39 14.99
N GLU A 84 -10.65 5.76 15.97
CA GLU A 84 -10.24 5.75 17.36
C GLU A 84 -10.98 4.63 18.07
N LEU A 85 -10.25 3.66 18.59
CA LEU A 85 -10.80 2.56 19.37
C LEU A 85 -10.42 2.72 20.83
N LYS A 86 -11.36 2.45 21.71
CA LYS A 86 -11.05 2.27 23.13
C LYS A 86 -10.43 0.88 23.28
N ARG A 87 -9.24 0.83 23.87
CA ARG A 87 -8.54 -0.43 24.16
C ARG A 87 -9.37 -1.25 25.14
N GLY A 88 -9.52 -2.54 24.85
CA GLY A 88 -10.22 -3.49 25.71
C GLY A 88 -9.71 -3.44 27.15
N ARG A 89 -10.60 -3.56 28.13
CA ARG A 89 -10.19 -3.64 29.55
C ARG A 89 -9.48 -4.97 29.81
N ILE A 90 -8.53 -4.95 30.74
CA ILE A 90 -7.97 -6.14 31.37
C ILE A 90 -9.12 -6.92 31.99
N GLN A 91 -9.31 -8.17 31.57
CA GLN A 91 -10.33 -9.06 32.13
C GLN A 91 -9.79 -9.85 33.32
N LYS A 92 -10.69 -10.41 34.13
CA LYS A 92 -10.30 -11.22 35.30
C LYS A 92 -9.58 -12.48 34.82
N GLY A 93 -8.27 -12.57 35.08
CA GLY A 93 -7.41 -13.70 34.67
C GLY A 93 -6.28 -13.28 33.73
N ASP A 94 -6.36 -12.08 33.17
CA ASP A 94 -5.29 -11.49 32.36
C ASP A 94 -4.08 -11.11 33.22
N ARG A 95 -2.87 -11.20 32.65
CA ARG A 95 -1.67 -10.67 33.31
C ARG A 95 -1.70 -9.15 33.22
N VAL A 96 -1.00 -8.49 34.15
CA VAL A 96 -0.79 -7.04 34.09
C VAL A 96 -0.10 -6.71 32.76
N GLY A 97 -0.78 -5.94 31.90
CA GLY A 97 -0.30 -5.59 30.56
C GLY A 97 -1.01 -6.32 29.41
N ASP A 98 -1.82 -7.35 29.69
CA ASP A 98 -2.65 -8.01 28.69
C ASP A 98 -3.98 -7.28 28.53
N TYR A 99 -4.32 -6.87 27.31
CA TYR A 99 -5.57 -6.20 26.98
C TYR A 99 -6.41 -7.15 26.11
N SER A 100 -7.17 -8.05 26.75
CA SER A 100 -7.96 -9.08 26.04
C SER A 100 -9.42 -8.69 25.75
N GLY A 101 -9.88 -7.55 26.28
CA GLY A 101 -11.23 -7.04 26.00
C GLY A 101 -11.44 -6.63 24.54
N GLU A 102 -12.69 -6.61 24.12
CA GLU A 102 -13.07 -6.09 22.79
C GLU A 102 -12.70 -4.60 22.66
N ASN A 103 -12.08 -4.25 21.53
CA ASN A 103 -11.78 -2.86 21.20
C ASN A 103 -13.04 -2.19 20.65
N THR A 104 -13.62 -1.25 21.40
CA THR A 104 -14.86 -0.57 20.98
C THR A 104 -14.55 0.66 20.15
N MET A 105 -15.18 0.79 18.98
CA MET A 105 -15.07 1.99 18.14
C MET A 105 -15.63 3.22 18.89
N LYS A 106 -14.79 4.23 19.10
CA LYS A 106 -15.17 5.50 19.71
C LYS A 106 -15.46 6.55 18.65
N GLU A 107 -14.67 6.57 17.59
CA GLU A 107 -14.81 7.55 16.52
C GLU A 107 -14.34 7.00 15.19
N ILE A 108 -15.02 7.39 14.12
CA ILE A 108 -14.55 7.24 12.74
C ILE A 108 -14.66 8.58 12.05
N SER A 109 -13.63 8.96 11.30
CA SER A 109 -13.60 10.16 10.48
C SER A 109 -12.97 9.84 9.14
N THR A 110 -13.54 10.38 8.06
CA THR A 110 -13.03 10.16 6.70
C THR A 110 -12.88 11.51 6.00
N TRP A 111 -11.78 11.67 5.27
CA TRP A 111 -11.50 12.86 4.47
C TRP A 111 -11.11 12.46 3.05
N THR A 112 -11.52 13.28 2.09
CA THR A 112 -11.14 13.16 0.68
C THR A 112 -10.06 14.16 0.36
N TRP A 113 -9.08 13.74 -0.45
CA TRP A 113 -8.02 14.61 -0.93
C TRP A 113 -8.57 15.74 -1.82
N ASN A 114 -8.15 16.99 -1.58
CA ASN A 114 -8.62 18.15 -2.37
C ASN A 114 -7.67 18.55 -3.52
N GLY A 115 -6.61 17.79 -3.74
CA GLY A 115 -5.54 18.09 -4.70
C GLY A 115 -4.22 18.47 -4.04
N ASP A 116 -4.26 19.05 -2.83
CA ASP A 116 -3.08 19.60 -2.15
C ASP A 116 -2.91 19.06 -0.73
N HIS A 117 -4.02 18.85 0.00
CA HIS A 117 -4.02 18.26 1.35
C HIS A 117 -5.37 17.58 1.68
N PHE A 118 -5.41 16.85 2.80
CA PHE A 118 -6.66 16.42 3.42
C PHE A 118 -7.23 17.55 4.31
N PRO A 119 -8.51 17.95 4.15
CA PRO A 119 -9.10 19.08 4.88
C PRO A 119 -9.45 18.72 6.35
N ILE A 120 -8.44 18.38 7.14
CA ILE A 120 -8.57 18.01 8.55
C ILE A 120 -8.51 19.27 9.42
N LYS A 121 -9.60 19.53 10.16
CA LYS A 121 -9.69 20.69 11.06
C LYS A 121 -8.92 20.51 12.36
N ASP A 122 -8.88 19.29 12.88
CA ASP A 122 -8.15 18.99 14.11
C ASP A 122 -6.64 19.04 13.85
N LYS A 123 -5.94 19.90 14.60
CA LYS A 123 -4.51 20.14 14.40
C LYS A 123 -3.69 18.88 14.70
N SER A 124 -4.02 18.16 15.77
CA SER A 124 -3.25 16.98 16.21
C SER A 124 -3.32 15.87 15.17
N ARG A 125 -4.53 15.57 14.67
CA ARG A 125 -4.75 14.55 13.62
C ARG A 125 -4.10 14.91 12.30
N ARG A 126 -4.13 16.19 11.94
CA ARG A 126 -3.46 16.66 10.74
C ARG A 126 -1.94 16.46 10.83
N GLU A 127 -1.33 16.89 11.93
CA GLU A 127 0.11 16.72 12.16
C GLU A 127 0.50 15.24 12.21
N GLU A 128 -0.32 14.41 12.85
CA GLU A 128 -0.15 12.97 12.89
C GLU A 128 -0.17 12.34 11.49
N LEU A 129 -1.18 12.67 10.68
CA LEU A 129 -1.29 12.20 9.30
C LEU A 129 -0.10 12.67 8.45
N GLU A 130 0.32 13.93 8.59
CA GLU A 130 1.48 14.48 7.87
C GLU A 130 2.76 13.70 8.20
N ASP A 131 2.95 13.31 9.47
CA ASP A 131 4.07 12.47 9.88
C ASP A 131 4.03 11.08 9.24
N ILE A 132 2.85 10.44 9.22
CA ILE A 132 2.64 9.14 8.57
C ILE A 132 2.99 9.21 7.08
N LEU A 133 2.45 10.21 6.38
CA LEU A 133 2.67 10.40 4.94
C LEU A 133 4.15 10.63 4.62
N ARG A 134 4.83 11.45 5.44
CA ARG A 134 6.25 11.75 5.29
C ARG A 134 7.13 10.52 5.49
N ALA A 135 6.87 9.74 6.55
CA ALA A 135 7.61 8.51 6.83
C ALA A 135 7.41 7.48 5.71
N SER A 136 6.17 7.31 5.27
CA SER A 136 5.80 6.34 4.22
C SER A 136 6.44 6.65 2.88
N LYS A 137 6.47 7.93 2.48
CA LYS A 137 7.11 8.38 1.24
C LYS A 137 8.60 8.05 1.23
N LYS A 138 9.29 8.34 2.34
CA LYS A 138 10.72 8.06 2.48
C LYS A 138 11.03 6.56 2.37
N GLU A 139 10.15 5.69 2.85
CA GLU A 139 10.31 4.24 2.72
C GLU A 139 10.03 3.76 1.29
N ALA A 140 8.96 4.23 0.65
CA ALA A 140 8.64 3.86 -0.73
C ALA A 140 9.77 4.23 -1.72
N GLU A 141 10.43 5.37 -1.51
CA GLU A 141 11.61 5.79 -2.29
C GLU A 141 12.83 4.86 -2.05
N GLN A 142 13.04 4.40 -0.81
CA GLN A 142 14.12 3.46 -0.48
C GLN A 142 13.85 2.05 -1.02
N VAL A 143 12.61 1.57 -0.94
CA VAL A 143 12.21 0.27 -1.50
C VAL A 143 12.27 0.30 -3.02
N GLY A 144 11.80 1.37 -3.67
CA GLY A 144 11.86 1.53 -5.13
C GLY A 144 13.28 1.64 -5.68
N SER A 145 14.25 2.07 -4.88
CA SER A 145 15.67 2.13 -5.26
C SER A 145 16.43 0.82 -4.97
N ARG A 146 15.84 -0.13 -4.22
CA ARG A 146 16.40 -1.48 -4.09
C ARG A 146 16.15 -2.22 -5.40
N GLN A 147 17.21 -2.38 -6.18
CA GLN A 147 17.21 -3.17 -7.40
C GLN A 147 16.69 -4.58 -7.08
N PRO A 148 15.68 -5.11 -7.81
CA PRO A 148 15.17 -6.44 -7.52
C PRO A 148 16.33 -7.43 -7.64
N ALA A 149 16.50 -8.28 -6.63
CA ALA A 149 17.52 -9.31 -6.66
C ALA A 149 17.30 -10.14 -7.93
N THR A 150 18.26 -10.06 -8.87
CA THR A 150 18.26 -10.89 -10.06
C THR A 150 18.28 -12.33 -9.59
N ARG A 151 17.18 -13.05 -9.81
CA ARG A 151 17.07 -14.49 -9.57
C ARG A 151 18.24 -15.16 -10.31
N PRO A 152 19.08 -15.96 -9.64
CA PRO A 152 20.14 -16.67 -10.34
C PRO A 152 19.49 -17.60 -11.37
N GLU A 153 19.88 -17.45 -12.64
CA GLU A 153 19.49 -18.38 -13.69
C GLU A 153 19.92 -19.78 -13.25
N LYS A 154 18.95 -20.69 -13.13
CA LYS A 154 19.23 -22.12 -13.02
C LYS A 154 19.99 -22.50 -14.29
N LYS A 155 21.29 -22.79 -14.17
CA LYS A 155 22.02 -23.56 -15.18
C LYS A 155 21.23 -24.86 -15.38
N SER A 156 20.67 -25.04 -16.58
CA SER A 156 20.23 -26.34 -17.03
C SER A 156 21.49 -27.19 -17.22
N GLU A 157 21.78 -28.06 -16.25
CA GLU A 157 22.71 -29.16 -16.49
C GLU A 157 21.97 -30.16 -17.39
N GLY A 158 22.31 -30.11 -18.68
CA GLY A 158 21.96 -31.17 -19.61
C GLY A 158 22.86 -32.38 -19.34
N ASN A 159 22.24 -33.55 -19.25
CA ASN A 159 22.90 -34.83 -19.46
C ASN A 159 21.95 -35.72 -20.26
#